data_AF-A0AAV5HFN3-F1
#
_entry.id   AF-A0AAV5HFN3-F1
#
_cell.length_a   1.000
_cell.length_b   1.000
_cell.length_c   1.000
_cell.angle_alpha   90.00
_cell.angle_beta   90.00
_cell.angle_gamma   90.00
#
_symmetry.space_group_name_H-M   'P 1'
#
loop_
_entity.id
_entity.type
_entity.pdbx_description
1 polymer ?
#
loop_
_entity_poly.entity_id
_entity_poly.type
_entity_poly.pdbx_seq_one_letter_code
_entity_poly.pdbx_strand_id
1 'polypeptide(L)'
;MKNKGCAFEIQGGGTSRYFTSPLVHGFADFVRFLDENRGEAGHAPLPLHKRIPQATQISEAEWRNIADNQDTGYSCFIVVNVPENQVWVNEDTGAGMSLYCFPFLAVMEVAASGAADPWETLLAKYPSAKMSG
;
A
#
# COMPACT_ATOMS: atom_id res chain seq x y z
N MET A 1 -9.12 17.33 -10.17
CA MET A 1 -8.20 16.40 -10.88
C MET A 1 -8.81 15.00 -10.83
N LYS A 2 -8.68 14.19 -11.89
CA LYS A 2 -9.09 12.78 -11.83
C LYS A 2 -8.06 12.04 -10.98
N ASN A 3 -8.50 11.46 -9.85
CA ASN A 3 -7.67 10.58 -9.05
C ASN A 3 -7.38 9.31 -9.88
N LYS A 4 -6.11 9.06 -10.21
CA LYS A 4 -5.64 7.86 -10.92
C LYS A 4 -5.50 6.64 -9.99
N GLY A 5 -5.76 6.84 -8.69
CA GLY A 5 -5.63 5.86 -7.62
C GLY A 5 -4.21 5.79 -7.08
N CYS A 6 -3.74 4.59 -6.75
CA CYS A 6 -2.42 4.37 -6.17
C CYS A 6 -1.51 3.49 -7.02
N ALA A 7 -0.21 3.70 -6.87
CA ALA A 7 0.83 2.85 -7.44
C ALA A 7 1.47 1.97 -6.35
N PHE A 8 1.93 0.80 -6.74
CA PHE A 8 2.46 -0.22 -5.83
C PHE A 8 3.76 -0.80 -6.35
N GLU A 9 4.71 -0.98 -5.45
CA GLU A 9 5.81 -1.92 -5.62
C GLU A 9 5.61 -3.06 -4.63
N ILE A 10 5.64 -4.31 -5.09
CA ILE A 10 5.62 -5.49 -4.23
C ILE A 10 6.94 -6.23 -4.41
N GLN A 11 7.75 -6.27 -3.36
CA GLN A 11 9.03 -6.95 -3.32
C GLN A 11 8.87 -8.29 -2.61
N GLY A 12 9.18 -9.38 -3.31
CA GLY A 12 9.10 -10.73 -2.76
C GLY A 12 9.51 -11.79 -3.77
N GLY A 13 10.02 -12.94 -3.30
CA GLY A 13 10.45 -14.02 -4.18
C GLY A 13 11.65 -13.67 -5.07
N GLY A 14 12.52 -12.76 -4.63
CA GLY A 14 13.75 -12.36 -5.33
C GLY A 14 13.56 -11.28 -6.41
N THR A 15 12.35 -10.77 -6.63
CA THR A 15 12.05 -9.76 -7.66
C THR A 15 11.03 -8.73 -7.17
N SER A 16 11.13 -7.48 -7.62
CA SER A 16 10.07 -6.48 -7.50
C SER A 16 9.05 -6.62 -8.64
N ARG A 17 7.77 -6.36 -8.33
CA ARG A 17 6.69 -6.22 -9.32
C ARG A 17 5.92 -4.94 -9.06
N TYR A 18 5.53 -4.25 -10.12
CA TYR A 18 4.95 -2.91 -10.05
C TYR A 18 3.53 -2.91 -10.58
N PHE A 19 2.63 -2.18 -9.90
CA PHE A 19 1.22 -2.14 -10.23
C PHE A 19 0.64 -0.74 -10.07
N THR A 20 -0.49 -0.48 -10.72
CA THR A 20 -1.41 0.60 -10.38
C THR A 20 -2.78 0.04 -10.06
N SER A 21 -3.56 0.76 -9.27
CA SER A 21 -4.99 0.48 -9.09
C SER A 21 -5.77 1.78 -9.00
N PRO A 22 -6.80 1.97 -9.86
CA PRO A 22 -7.68 3.14 -9.79
C PRO A 22 -8.69 3.07 -8.63
N LEU A 23 -8.81 1.91 -7.95
CA LEU A 23 -9.79 1.71 -6.88
C LEU A 23 -9.20 1.86 -5.48
N VAL A 24 -7.87 1.97 -5.37
CA VAL A 24 -7.21 2.28 -4.10
C VAL A 24 -6.92 3.78 -4.11
N HIS A 25 -7.54 4.52 -3.22
CA HIS A 25 -7.32 5.97 -3.11
C HIS A 25 -6.34 6.35 -2.00
N GLY A 26 -5.97 5.39 -1.14
CA GLY A 26 -5.13 5.66 0.01
C GLY A 26 -4.75 4.40 0.76
N PHE A 27 -3.97 4.57 1.84
CA PHE A 27 -3.52 3.45 2.65
C PHE A 27 -4.66 2.72 3.35
N ALA A 28 -5.67 3.45 3.83
CA ALA A 28 -6.84 2.84 4.47
C ALA A 28 -7.59 1.90 3.51
N ASP A 29 -7.77 2.31 2.24
CA ASP A 29 -8.34 1.45 1.20
C ASP A 29 -7.46 0.21 0.98
N PHE A 30 -6.15 0.39 0.88
CA PHE A 30 -5.22 -0.72 0.69
C PHE A 30 -5.37 -1.76 1.83
N VAL A 31 -5.33 -1.33 3.09
CA VAL A 31 -5.48 -2.23 4.26
C VAL A 31 -6.82 -2.95 4.24
N ARG A 32 -7.91 -2.25 3.92
CA ARG A 32 -9.25 -2.85 3.80
C ARG A 32 -9.27 -3.94 2.72
N PHE A 33 -8.72 -3.67 1.53
CA PHE A 33 -8.69 -4.64 0.44
C PHE A 33 -7.78 -5.85 0.72
N LEU A 34 -6.74 -5.72 1.56
CA LEU A 34 -5.92 -6.85 1.98
C LEU A 34 -6.71 -7.94 2.72
N ASP A 35 -7.75 -7.54 3.46
CA ASP A 35 -8.66 -8.45 4.17
C ASP A 35 -9.84 -8.88 3.29
N GLU A 36 -10.55 -7.93 2.67
CA GLU A 36 -11.72 -8.23 1.82
C GLU A 36 -11.38 -9.23 0.70
N ASN A 37 -10.18 -9.10 0.13
CA ASN A 37 -9.72 -9.94 -0.97
C ASN A 37 -8.71 -11.00 -0.51
N ARG A 38 -8.72 -11.40 0.77
CA ARG A 38 -7.79 -12.42 1.30
C ARG A 38 -7.98 -13.82 0.70
N GLY A 39 -9.14 -14.08 0.10
CA GLY A 39 -9.56 -15.40 -0.38
C GLY A 39 -10.51 -16.10 0.60
N GLU A 40 -10.89 -17.33 0.26
CA GLU A 40 -11.86 -18.11 1.02
C GLU A 40 -11.30 -18.59 2.37
N ALA A 41 -12.14 -18.61 3.39
CA ALA A 41 -11.78 -19.15 4.71
C ALA A 41 -11.36 -20.63 4.59
N GLY A 42 -10.29 -21.01 5.30
CA GLY A 42 -9.75 -22.37 5.26
C GLY A 42 -8.81 -22.68 4.09
N HIS A 43 -8.58 -21.72 3.19
CA HIS A 43 -7.62 -21.83 2.10
C HIS A 43 -6.39 -20.96 2.32
N ALA A 44 -5.32 -21.25 1.58
CA ALA A 44 -4.14 -20.39 1.55
C ALA A 44 -4.55 -18.98 1.07
N PRO A 45 -4.12 -17.91 1.77
CA PRO A 45 -4.46 -16.56 1.38
C PRO A 45 -3.98 -16.20 -0.03
N LEU A 46 -4.76 -15.42 -0.76
CA LEU A 46 -4.39 -14.97 -2.12
C LEU A 46 -3.06 -14.19 -2.09
N PRO A 47 -2.26 -14.23 -3.17
CA PRO A 47 -1.08 -13.38 -3.30
C PRO A 47 -1.44 -11.89 -3.21
N LEU A 48 -0.56 -11.05 -2.64
CA LEU A 48 -0.84 -9.62 -2.39
C LEU A 48 -1.38 -8.86 -3.61
N HIS A 49 -0.78 -9.03 -4.78
CA HIS A 49 -1.22 -8.36 -6.01
C HIS A 49 -2.63 -8.79 -6.46
N LYS A 50 -3.13 -9.96 -6.05
CA LYS A 50 -4.51 -10.39 -6.29
C LYS A 50 -5.51 -9.81 -5.28
N ARG A 51 -5.01 -9.26 -4.17
CA ARG A 51 -5.85 -8.57 -3.18
C ARG A 51 -6.08 -7.11 -3.52
N ILE A 52 -5.20 -6.52 -4.33
CA ILE A 52 -5.36 -5.16 -4.83
C ILE A 52 -6.41 -5.19 -5.95
N PRO A 53 -7.54 -4.48 -5.81
CA PRO A 53 -8.62 -4.53 -6.78
C PRO A 53 -8.20 -3.84 -8.08
N GLN A 54 -8.59 -4.38 -9.23
CA GLN A 54 -8.23 -3.84 -10.56
C GLN A 54 -6.72 -3.53 -10.72
N ALA A 55 -5.85 -4.31 -10.05
CA ALA A 55 -4.42 -4.14 -10.16
C ALA A 55 -3.96 -4.39 -11.60
N THR A 56 -3.37 -3.37 -12.21
CA THR A 56 -2.75 -3.45 -13.54
C THR A 56 -1.25 -3.42 -13.37
N GLN A 57 -0.55 -4.41 -13.94
CA GLN A 57 0.91 -4.46 -13.87
C GLN A 57 1.50 -3.41 -14.82
N ILE A 58 2.53 -2.70 -14.34
CA ILE A 58 3.26 -1.67 -15.10
C ILE A 58 4.76 -1.98 -15.08
N SER A 59 5.54 -1.28 -15.90
CA SER A 59 7.00 -1.36 -15.86
C SER A 59 7.59 -0.62 -14.64
N GLU A 60 8.82 -0.96 -14.28
CA GLU A 60 9.58 -0.23 -13.26
C GLU A 60 9.75 1.25 -13.63
N ALA A 61 10.02 1.54 -14.91
CA ALA A 61 10.21 2.89 -15.39
C ALA A 61 8.94 3.74 -15.22
N GLU A 62 7.76 3.18 -15.55
CA GLU A 62 6.49 3.85 -15.31
C GLU A 62 6.25 4.06 -13.81
N TRP A 63 6.54 3.07 -12.98
CA TRP A 63 6.39 3.20 -11.53
C TRP A 63 7.28 4.29 -10.94
N ARG A 64 8.55 4.35 -11.36
CA ARG A 64 9.49 5.40 -10.94
C ARG A 64 9.02 6.79 -11.34
N ASN A 65 8.51 6.95 -12.56
CA ASN A 65 7.94 8.23 -13.00
C ASN A 65 6.78 8.69 -12.10
N ILE A 66 5.96 7.75 -11.62
CA ILE A 66 4.87 8.06 -10.68
C ILE A 66 5.44 8.44 -9.30
N ALA A 67 6.35 7.62 -8.76
CA ALA A 67 6.93 7.81 -7.44
C ALA A 67 7.76 9.12 -7.33
N ASP A 68 8.44 9.50 -8.40
CA ASP A 68 9.21 10.76 -8.50
C ASP A 68 8.33 11.97 -8.87
N ASN A 69 6.99 11.81 -8.85
CA ASN A 69 6.00 12.84 -9.17
C ASN A 69 6.16 13.44 -10.59
N GLN A 70 6.75 12.68 -11.52
CA GLN A 70 6.84 13.05 -12.94
C GLN A 70 5.55 12.72 -13.70
N ASP A 71 4.80 11.70 -13.26
CA ASP A 71 3.41 11.45 -13.67
C ASP A 71 2.43 11.76 -12.53
N THR A 72 1.71 12.87 -12.67
CA THR A 72 0.81 13.40 -11.64
C THR A 72 -0.57 12.74 -11.65
N GLY A 73 -1.30 12.90 -10.54
CA GLY A 73 -2.70 12.49 -10.40
C GLY A 73 -2.93 11.20 -9.62
N TYR A 74 -1.87 10.55 -9.13
CA TYR A 74 -1.96 9.45 -8.15
C TYR A 74 -2.06 10.01 -6.73
N SER A 75 -2.91 9.41 -5.90
CA SER A 75 -3.15 9.86 -4.51
C SER A 75 -2.21 9.22 -3.50
N CYS A 76 -1.65 8.06 -3.82
CA CYS A 76 -0.64 7.43 -2.99
C CYS A 76 0.29 6.50 -3.78
N PHE A 77 1.43 6.20 -3.19
CA PHE A 77 2.31 5.12 -3.63
C PHE A 77 2.80 4.31 -2.44
N ILE A 78 2.69 3.00 -2.55
CA ILE A 78 2.93 2.04 -1.48
C ILE A 78 3.97 1.01 -1.91
N VAL A 79 5.03 0.84 -1.12
CA VAL A 79 6.01 -0.22 -1.32
C VAL A 79 5.81 -1.28 -0.24
N VAL A 80 5.51 -2.50 -0.65
CA VAL A 80 5.45 -3.66 0.25
C VAL A 80 6.72 -4.47 0.09
N ASN A 81 7.63 -4.34 1.04
CA ASN A 81 8.84 -5.14 1.13
C ASN A 81 8.63 -6.30 2.10
N VAL A 82 8.22 -7.45 1.55
CA VAL A 82 7.92 -8.65 2.36
C VAL A 82 9.17 -9.21 3.04
N PRO A 83 10.34 -9.36 2.36
CA PRO A 83 11.57 -9.84 3.00
C PRO A 83 12.01 -9.03 4.21
N GLU A 84 11.96 -7.70 4.12
CA GLU A 84 12.38 -6.80 5.21
C GLU A 84 11.25 -6.48 6.20
N ASN A 85 10.08 -7.09 6.01
CA ASN A 85 8.89 -6.85 6.84
C ASN A 85 8.52 -5.35 6.90
N GLN A 86 8.46 -4.66 5.76
CA GLN A 86 8.19 -3.22 5.69
C GLN A 86 7.08 -2.88 4.71
N VAL A 87 6.27 -1.87 5.07
CA VAL A 87 5.33 -1.20 4.18
C VAL A 87 5.63 0.29 4.23
N TRP A 88 6.14 0.81 3.13
CA TRP A 88 6.33 2.24 2.94
C TRP A 88 5.08 2.82 2.30
N VAL A 89 4.59 3.93 2.86
CA VAL A 89 3.40 4.61 2.39
C VAL A 89 3.75 6.07 2.16
N ASN A 90 3.55 6.54 0.95
CA ASN A 90 3.53 7.97 0.67
C ASN A 90 2.14 8.34 0.16
N GLU A 91 1.43 9.16 0.93
CA GLU A 91 0.04 9.54 0.66
C GLU A 91 -0.13 11.04 0.95
N ASP A 92 -0.92 11.72 0.12
CA ASP A 92 -1.30 13.10 0.36
C ASP A 92 -2.42 13.16 1.42
N THR A 93 -2.07 13.56 2.64
CA THR A 93 -3.04 13.69 3.73
C THR A 93 -3.76 15.06 3.72
N GLY A 94 -3.64 15.84 2.64
CA GLY A 94 -4.15 17.21 2.54
C GLY A 94 -3.24 18.28 3.15
N ALA A 95 -2.14 17.87 3.78
CA ALA A 95 -1.06 18.76 4.26
C ALA A 95 0.20 18.64 3.40
N GLY A 96 0.09 18.00 2.24
CA GLY A 96 1.21 17.54 1.42
C GLY A 96 1.55 16.07 1.65
N MET A 97 2.39 15.55 0.76
CA MET A 97 2.86 14.16 0.79
C MET A 97 3.66 13.87 2.07
N SER A 98 3.24 12.86 2.82
CA SER A 98 3.95 12.38 4.02
C SER A 98 4.38 10.93 3.83
N LEU A 99 5.62 10.62 4.18
CA LEU A 99 6.18 9.27 4.12
C LEU A 99 6.03 8.57 5.48
N TYR A 100 5.54 7.34 5.46
CA TYR A 100 5.42 6.46 6.62
C TYR A 100 6.08 5.11 6.34
N CYS A 101 6.58 4.45 7.38
CA CYS A 101 7.07 3.08 7.32
C CYS A 101 6.51 2.26 8.49
N PHE A 102 5.76 1.21 8.17
CA PHE A 102 5.19 0.28 9.15
C PHE A 102 5.72 -1.14 8.95
N PRO A 103 5.75 -1.98 10.01
CA PRO A 103 6.01 -3.40 9.83
C PRO A 103 4.92 -4.07 9.00
N PHE A 104 5.29 -4.84 7.97
CA PHE A 104 4.32 -5.53 7.09
C PHE A 104 3.37 -6.44 7.87
N LEU A 105 3.90 -7.25 8.80
CA LEU A 105 3.09 -8.10 9.65
C LEU A 105 2.07 -7.31 10.49
N ALA A 106 2.43 -6.12 10.96
CA ALA A 106 1.50 -5.28 11.71
C ALA A 106 0.37 -4.72 10.82
N VAL A 107 0.68 -4.36 9.58
CA VAL A 107 -0.34 -3.97 8.60
C VAL A 107 -1.30 -5.14 8.32
N MET A 108 -0.77 -6.36 8.18
CA MET A 108 -1.59 -7.57 8.00
C MET A 108 -2.46 -7.88 9.22
N GLU A 109 -1.94 -7.70 10.44
CA GLU A 109 -2.70 -7.85 11.69
C GLU A 109 -3.89 -6.88 11.74
N VAL A 110 -3.65 -5.60 11.42
CA VAL A 110 -4.68 -4.56 11.42
C VAL A 110 -5.72 -4.77 10.32
N ALA A 111 -5.30 -5.27 9.15
CA ALA A 111 -6.23 -5.69 8.11
C ALA A 111 -7.16 -6.79 8.63
N ALA A 112 -6.59 -7.85 9.23
CA ALA A 112 -7.35 -8.99 9.72
C ALA A 112 -8.24 -8.67 10.94
N SER A 113 -7.92 -7.63 11.71
CA SER A 113 -8.74 -7.23 12.86
C SER A 113 -10.00 -6.48 12.48
N GLY A 114 -10.13 -6.02 11.22
CA GLY A 114 -11.25 -5.18 10.78
C GLY A 114 -11.29 -3.82 11.50
N ALA A 115 -10.11 -3.26 11.80
CA ALA A 115 -10.03 -1.97 12.48
C ALA A 115 -10.77 -0.88 11.67
N ALA A 116 -11.57 -0.06 12.35
CA ALA A 116 -12.34 1.01 11.71
C ALA A 116 -11.42 2.07 11.08
N ASP A 117 -10.30 2.38 11.74
CA ASP A 117 -9.25 3.22 11.20
C ASP A 117 -7.86 2.54 11.35
N PRO A 118 -7.26 2.08 10.24
CA PRO A 118 -5.94 1.48 10.29
C PRO A 118 -4.83 2.49 10.61
N TRP A 119 -4.99 3.78 10.26
CA TRP A 119 -4.01 4.82 10.58
C TRP A 119 -3.92 5.04 12.08
N GLU A 120 -5.07 5.25 12.75
CA GLU A 120 -5.12 5.43 14.20
C GLU A 120 -4.48 4.24 14.92
N THR A 121 -4.86 3.02 14.52
CA THR A 121 -4.37 1.78 15.14
C THR A 121 -2.86 1.61 14.96
N LEU A 122 -2.34 1.83 13.75
CA LEU A 122 -0.92 1.67 13.46
C LEU A 122 -0.07 2.78 14.06
N LEU A 123 -0.52 4.03 14.03
CA LEU A 123 0.21 5.16 14.62
C LEU A 123 0.22 5.11 16.15
N ALA A 124 -0.82 4.57 16.78
CA ALA A 124 -0.81 4.32 18.23
C ALA A 124 0.26 3.28 18.62
N LYS A 125 0.43 2.23 17.80
CA LYS A 125 1.44 1.17 18.03
C LYS A 125 2.85 1.58 17.58
N TYR A 126 2.95 2.41 16.54
CA TYR A 126 4.20 2.86 15.92
C TYR A 126 4.21 4.39 15.73
N PRO A 127 4.35 5.17 16.83
CA PRO A 127 4.30 6.64 16.75
C PRO A 127 5.47 7.23 15.95
N SER A 128 6.59 6.50 15.82
CA SER A 128 7.75 6.89 15.02
C SER A 128 7.68 6.45 13.55
N ALA A 129 6.55 5.90 13.09
CA ALA A 129 6.39 5.43 11.72
C ALA A 129 6.41 6.58 10.69
N LYS A 130 6.00 7.79 11.09
CA LYS A 130 6.10 8.97 10.23
C LYS A 130 7.56 9.36 10.08
N MET A 131 8.05 9.28 8.85
CA MET A 131 9.41 9.68 8.51
C MET A 131 9.43 11.20 8.36
N SER A 132 10.22 11.87 9.19
CA SER A 132 10.54 13.28 8.97
C SER A 132 11.42 13.38 7.72
N GLY A 133 10.94 14.12 6.72
CA GLY A 133 11.78 14.61 5.61
C GLY A 133 12.70 15.74 6.06
#